data_AF-A0A3M0AGJ0-F1
#
_entry.id   AF-A0A3M0AGJ0-F1
#
_cell.length_a   1.000
_cell.length_b   1.000
_cell.length_c   1.000
_cell.angle_alpha   90.00
_cell.angle_beta   90.00
_cell.angle_gamma   90.00
#
_symmetry.space_group_name_H-M   'P 1'
#
loop_
_entity.id
_entity.type
_entity.pdbx_description
1 polymer ?
#
loop_
_entity_poly.entity_id
_entity_poly.type
_entity_poly.pdbx_seq_one_letter_code
_entity_poly.pdbx_strand_id
1 'polypeptide(L)'
;MKVRGFSLIELLAVMAIVGVLSAIALPRYQQHVVRAQDEQRRAHWQIIQQQLNRRALEKGSYEWVDSVTAAELEAEFSVEFEALATGGFSLVARAKAEVVTACPTVRFTHLASVECVV
;
A
#
# COMPACT_ATOMS: atom_id res chain seq x y z
N MET A 1 -0.48 -57.55 13.85
CA MET A 1 -0.19 -56.76 12.63
C MET A 1 0.98 -55.84 12.93
N LYS A 2 2.08 -55.90 12.17
CA LYS A 2 3.26 -55.06 12.40
C LYS A 2 3.01 -53.69 11.74
N VAL A 3 2.88 -52.64 12.55
CA VAL A 3 2.85 -51.27 12.03
C VAL A 3 4.24 -50.98 11.45
N ARG A 4 4.30 -50.71 10.13
CA ARG A 4 5.52 -50.19 9.50
C ARG A 4 5.66 -48.73 9.94
N GLY A 5 6.63 -48.47 10.82
CA GLY A 5 6.96 -47.12 11.28
C GLY A 5 7.75 -46.36 10.21
N PHE A 6 7.57 -45.04 10.18
CA PHE A 6 8.31 -44.10 9.34
C PHE A 6 9.79 -44.05 9.75
N SER A 7 10.71 -43.99 8.78
CA SER A 7 12.14 -43.92 9.07
C SER A 7 12.61 -42.50 9.38
N LEU A 8 13.55 -42.35 10.31
CA LEU A 8 14.24 -41.07 10.56
C LEU A 8 14.88 -40.48 9.29
N ILE A 9 15.38 -41.34 8.41
CA ILE A 9 16.00 -40.89 7.15
C ILE A 9 14.96 -40.35 6.17
N GLU A 10 13.73 -40.88 6.18
CA GLU A 10 12.63 -40.39 5.35
C GLU A 10 12.21 -39.00 5.83
N LEU A 11 12.11 -38.79 7.15
CA LEU A 11 11.81 -37.46 7.71
C LEU A 11 12.86 -36.42 7.31
N LEU A 12 14.14 -36.80 7.38
CA LEU A 12 15.25 -35.89 7.12
C LEU A 12 15.28 -35.45 5.65
N ALA A 13 15.03 -36.36 4.72
CA ALA A 13 14.92 -36.03 3.30
C ALA A 13 13.73 -35.09 3.00
N VAL A 14 12.57 -35.32 3.63
CA VAL A 14 11.39 -34.44 3.47
C VAL A 14 11.68 -33.04 4.00
N MET A 15 12.31 -32.93 5.18
CA MET A 15 12.67 -31.63 5.75
C MET A 15 13.69 -30.88 4.89
N ALA A 16 14.65 -31.57 4.30
CA ALA A 16 15.60 -30.96 3.38
C ALA A 16 14.90 -30.34 2.15
N ILE A 17 13.93 -31.05 1.56
CA ILE A 17 13.16 -30.56 0.41
C ILE A 17 12.28 -29.36 0.82
N VAL A 18 11.55 -29.45 1.94
CA VAL A 18 10.71 -28.35 2.44
C VAL A 18 11.55 -27.12 2.74
N GLY A 19 12.73 -27.28 3.35
CA GLY A 19 13.64 -26.18 3.65
C GLY A 19 14.05 -25.38 2.40
N VAL A 20 14.42 -26.08 1.32
CA VAL A 20 14.79 -25.44 0.05
C VAL A 20 13.60 -24.73 -0.59
N LEU A 21 12.42 -25.35 -0.58
CA LEU A 21 11.21 -24.74 -1.15
C LEU A 21 10.78 -23.50 -0.36
N SER A 22 10.75 -23.59 0.98
CA SER A 22 10.36 -22.49 1.86
C SER A 22 11.26 -21.28 1.75
N ALA A 23 12.58 -21.47 1.56
CA ALA A 23 13.54 -20.39 1.39
C ALA A 23 13.22 -19.48 0.19
N ILE A 24 12.62 -20.02 -0.87
CA ILE A 24 12.25 -19.26 -2.08
C ILE A 24 10.78 -18.82 -2.03
N ALA A 25 9.90 -19.70 -1.56
CA ALA A 25 8.46 -19.47 -1.60
C ALA A 25 8.02 -18.35 -0.64
N LEU A 26 8.59 -18.30 0.56
CA LEU A 26 8.17 -17.35 1.59
C LEU A 26 8.41 -15.87 1.20
N PRO A 27 9.61 -15.43 0.79
CA PRO A 27 9.82 -14.04 0.40
C PRO A 27 9.00 -13.65 -0.84
N ARG A 28 8.79 -14.58 -1.78
CA ARG A 28 7.95 -14.34 -2.96
C ARG A 28 6.49 -14.13 -2.56
N TYR A 29 5.95 -14.96 -1.68
CA TYR A 29 4.59 -14.80 -1.19
C TYR A 29 4.41 -13.47 -0.46
N GLN A 30 5.35 -13.09 0.41
CA GLN A 30 5.32 -11.80 1.12
C GLN A 30 5.29 -10.62 0.13
N GLN A 31 6.15 -10.64 -0.89
CA GLN A 31 6.15 -9.60 -1.93
C GLN A 31 4.84 -9.55 -2.73
N HIS A 32 4.20 -10.69 -3.01
CA HIS A 32 2.90 -10.72 -3.67
C HIS A 32 1.81 -10.08 -2.84
N VAL A 33 1.76 -10.36 -1.53
CA VAL A 33 0.79 -9.74 -0.62
C VAL A 33 0.99 -8.24 -0.55
N VAL A 34 2.24 -7.75 -0.45
CA VAL A 34 2.54 -6.30 -0.43
C VAL A 34 2.04 -5.63 -1.71
N ARG A 35 2.31 -6.21 -2.88
CA ARG A 35 1.83 -5.64 -4.16
C ARG A 35 0.31 -5.59 -4.25
N ALA A 36 -0.37 -6.63 -3.78
CA ALA A 36 -1.84 -6.66 -3.74
C ALA A 36 -2.41 -5.56 -2.82
N GLN A 37 -1.79 -5.34 -1.66
CA GLN A 37 -2.16 -4.23 -0.77
C GLN A 37 -1.88 -2.88 -1.43
N ASP A 38 -0.77 -2.71 -2.15
CA ASP A 38 -0.47 -1.46 -2.85
C ASP A 38 -1.48 -1.17 -3.97
N GLU A 39 -1.96 -2.19 -4.67
CA GLU A 39 -3.06 -2.03 -5.63
C GLU A 39 -4.35 -1.56 -4.96
N GLN A 40 -4.69 -2.12 -3.80
CA GLN A 40 -5.86 -1.69 -3.01
C GLN A 40 -5.71 -0.24 -2.55
N ARG A 41 -4.53 0.15 -2.06
CA ARG A 41 -4.25 1.53 -1.65
C ARG A 41 -4.37 2.49 -2.84
N ARG A 42 -3.82 2.14 -4.01
CA ARG A 42 -3.97 2.94 -5.23
C ARG A 42 -5.45 3.14 -5.60
N ALA A 43 -6.25 2.08 -5.52
CA ALA A 43 -7.69 2.19 -5.76
C ALA A 43 -8.39 3.09 -4.72
N HIS A 44 -8.01 3.00 -3.44
CA HIS A 44 -8.53 3.88 -2.39
C HIS A 44 -8.21 5.36 -2.70
N TRP A 45 -6.96 5.67 -3.05
CA TRP A 45 -6.57 7.02 -3.42
C TRP A 45 -7.35 7.56 -4.63
N GLN A 46 -7.64 6.72 -5.62
CA GLN A 46 -8.47 7.11 -6.78
C GLN A 46 -9.90 7.47 -6.36
N ILE A 47 -10.47 6.76 -5.39
CA ILE A 47 -11.80 7.08 -4.84
C ILE A 47 -11.76 8.43 -4.13
N ILE A 48 -10.74 8.70 -3.31
CA ILE A 48 -10.57 9.99 -2.64
C ILE A 48 -10.48 11.11 -3.67
N GLN A 49 -9.69 10.95 -4.74
CA GLN A 49 -9.60 11.95 -5.82
C GLN A 49 -10.96 12.26 -6.47
N GLN A 50 -11.78 11.22 -6.73
CA GLN A 50 -13.12 11.42 -7.28
C GLN A 50 -14.01 12.21 -6.32
N GLN A 51 -13.94 11.91 -5.02
CA GLN A 51 -14.68 12.65 -3.99
C GLN A 51 -14.19 14.10 -3.89
N LEU A 52 -12.88 14.32 -4.00
CA LEU A 52 -12.29 15.64 -3.93
C LEU A 52 -12.77 16.53 -5.09
N ASN A 53 -12.68 16.01 -6.32
CA ASN A 53 -13.12 16.70 -7.52
C ASN A 53 -14.63 16.98 -7.48
N ARG A 54 -15.44 16.04 -6.99
CA ARG A 54 -16.89 16.26 -6.83
C ARG A 54 -17.19 17.42 -5.90
N ARG A 55 -16.59 17.45 -4.72
CA ARG A 55 -16.81 18.54 -3.74
C ARG A 55 -16.23 19.87 -4.22
N ALA A 56 -15.15 19.85 -4.99
CA ALA A 56 -14.57 21.05 -5.57
C ALA A 56 -15.47 21.66 -6.65
N LEU A 57 -16.21 20.85 -7.41
CA LEU A 57 -17.27 21.35 -8.31
C LEU A 57 -18.43 22.00 -7.54
N GLU A 58 -18.79 21.46 -6.37
CA GLU A 58 -19.87 22.02 -5.54
C GLU A 58 -19.45 23.33 -4.84
N LYS A 59 -18.20 23.44 -4.38
CA LYS A 59 -17.70 24.60 -3.61
C LYS A 59 -16.86 25.60 -4.40
N GLY A 60 -16.43 25.25 -5.61
CA GLY A 60 -15.58 26.07 -6.47
C GLY A 60 -14.11 26.23 -6.02
N SER A 61 -13.65 25.51 -5.00
CA SER A 61 -12.27 25.62 -4.47
C SER A 61 -11.81 24.32 -3.78
N TYR A 62 -10.49 24.17 -3.60
CA TYR A 62 -9.81 23.05 -2.93
C TYR A 62 -9.20 23.41 -1.56
N GLU A 63 -9.55 24.57 -1.00
CA GLU A 63 -8.99 25.07 0.28
C GLU A 63 -9.29 24.17 1.50
N TRP A 64 -10.19 23.21 1.38
CA TRP A 64 -10.65 22.31 2.45
C TRP A 64 -10.02 20.91 2.41
N VAL A 65 -9.17 20.63 1.43
CA VAL A 65 -8.65 19.28 1.14
C VAL A 65 -7.81 18.72 2.29
N ASP A 66 -7.08 19.58 2.99
CA ASP A 66 -6.24 19.25 4.15
C ASP A 66 -7.01 18.48 5.25
N SER A 67 -8.22 18.93 5.56
CA SER A 67 -9.07 18.37 6.61
C SER A 67 -9.70 17.02 6.25
N VAL A 68 -9.86 16.74 4.96
CA VAL A 68 -10.51 15.50 4.49
C VAL A 68 -9.51 14.37 4.41
N THR A 69 -8.30 14.65 3.91
CA THR A 69 -7.28 13.60 3.74
C THR A 69 -6.56 13.23 5.02
N ALA A 70 -6.48 14.12 6.02
CA ALA A 70 -5.93 13.75 7.31
C ALA A 70 -6.82 12.67 7.97
N ALA A 71 -8.11 12.97 8.18
CA ALA A 71 -9.03 12.11 8.93
C ALA A 71 -9.17 10.66 8.42
N GLU A 72 -9.04 10.44 7.11
CA GLU A 72 -9.24 9.12 6.50
C GLU A 72 -7.97 8.25 6.49
N LEU A 73 -6.78 8.84 6.69
CA LEU A 73 -5.50 8.19 6.35
C LEU A 73 -4.46 8.20 7.48
N GLU A 74 -4.77 8.78 8.63
CA GLU A 74 -3.81 8.92 9.74
C GLU A 74 -3.26 7.60 10.27
N ALA A 75 -3.98 6.49 10.09
CA ALA A 75 -3.54 5.20 10.59
C ALA A 75 -2.25 4.72 9.88
N GLU A 76 -2.18 4.92 8.56
CA GLU A 76 -1.20 4.26 7.69
C GLU A 76 -0.20 5.25 7.05
N PHE A 77 -0.62 6.51 6.87
CA PHE A 77 0.19 7.54 6.20
C PHE A 77 0.33 8.81 7.05
N SER A 78 1.47 9.46 6.91
CA SER A 78 1.69 10.87 7.27
C SER A 78 1.47 11.73 6.03
N VAL A 79 0.60 12.74 6.11
CA VAL A 79 0.17 13.52 4.95
C VAL A 79 0.67 14.96 5.09
N GLU A 80 1.33 15.47 4.05
CA GLU A 80 1.79 16.84 3.92
C GLU A 80 0.98 17.52 2.79
N PHE A 81 0.49 18.74 3.04
CA PHE A 81 -0.32 19.51 2.10
C PHE A 81 0.41 20.78 1.66
N GLU A 82 0.34 21.07 0.36
CA GLU A 82 0.86 22.29 -0.25
C GLU A 82 -0.21 22.88 -1.19
N ALA A 83 -0.77 24.04 -0.83
CA ALA A 83 -1.67 24.79 -1.69
C ALA A 83 -0.87 25.40 -2.86
N LEU A 84 -1.36 25.24 -4.09
CA LEU A 84 -0.78 25.92 -5.25
C LEU A 84 -1.49 27.26 -5.48
N ALA A 85 -0.70 28.27 -5.86
CA ALA A 85 -1.17 29.64 -6.08
C ALA A 85 -2.27 29.79 -7.15
N THR A 86 -2.47 28.80 -8.02
CA THR A 86 -3.49 28.78 -9.08
C THR A 86 -4.81 28.11 -8.67
N GLY A 87 -5.07 27.92 -7.37
CA GLY A 87 -6.30 27.28 -6.88
C GLY A 87 -6.28 25.75 -6.96
N GLY A 88 -5.10 25.16 -7.10
CA GLY A 88 -4.87 23.72 -7.04
C GLY A 88 -4.28 23.29 -5.70
N PHE A 89 -4.15 21.97 -5.52
CA PHE A 89 -3.42 21.40 -4.38
C PHE A 89 -2.39 20.38 -4.85
N SER A 90 -1.31 20.24 -4.07
CA SER A 90 -0.45 19.08 -4.06
C SER A 90 -0.47 18.49 -2.65
N LEU A 91 -0.62 17.19 -2.59
CA LEU A 91 -0.58 16.42 -1.36
C LEU A 91 0.52 15.37 -1.51
N VAL A 92 1.29 15.16 -0.46
CA VAL A 92 2.32 14.14 -0.38
C VAL A 92 2.04 13.29 0.85
N ALA A 93 1.69 12.03 0.63
CA ALA A 93 1.56 11.05 1.72
C ALA A 93 2.81 10.18 1.79
N ARG A 94 3.40 10.09 2.98
CA ARG A 94 4.48 9.15 3.30
C ARG A 94 3.98 8.05 4.22
N ALA A 95 4.18 6.81 3.82
CA ALA A 95 3.87 5.64 4.62
C ALA A 95 4.66 5.68 5.94
N LYS A 96 4.04 5.27 7.04
CA LYS A 96 4.75 5.11 8.32
C LYS A 96 5.74 3.95 8.25
N ALA A 97 6.76 3.95 9.11
CA ALA A 97 7.82 2.93 9.12
C ALA A 97 7.33 1.49 9.31
N GLU A 98 6.16 1.29 9.95
CA GLU A 98 5.55 -0.02 10.17
C GLU A 98 4.89 -0.60 8.90
N VAL A 99 4.60 0.27 7.94
CA VAL A 99 3.86 -0.06 6.75
C VAL A 99 4.82 -0.55 5.67
N VAL A 100 4.82 -1.85 5.41
CA VAL A 100 5.56 -2.43 4.29
C VAL A 100 4.80 -2.15 3.00
N THR A 101 5.42 -1.41 2.09
CA THR A 101 4.85 -1.03 0.79
C THR A 101 5.96 -0.90 -0.25
N ALA A 102 5.66 -1.15 -1.52
CA ALA A 102 6.57 -0.84 -2.62
C ALA A 102 6.58 0.65 -2.99
N CYS A 103 5.63 1.44 -2.45
CA CYS A 103 5.46 2.86 -2.76
C CYS A 103 5.36 3.67 -1.45
N PRO A 104 6.51 4.04 -0.86
CA PRO A 104 6.54 4.70 0.45
C PRO A 104 6.07 6.16 0.39
N THR A 105 6.23 6.84 -0.75
CA THR A 105 5.76 8.21 -0.93
C THR A 105 4.82 8.27 -2.12
N VAL A 106 3.64 8.84 -1.90
CA VAL A 106 2.63 9.04 -2.92
C VAL A 106 2.36 10.52 -3.06
N ARG A 107 2.37 11.03 -4.29
CA ARG A 107 1.99 12.41 -4.61
C ARG A 107 0.66 12.41 -5.35
N PHE A 108 -0.21 13.32 -4.98
CA PHE A 108 -1.48 13.56 -5.66
C PHE A 108 -1.67 15.06 -5.90
N THR A 109 -2.17 15.42 -7.07
CA THR A 109 -2.44 16.82 -7.46
C THR A 109 -3.83 16.95 -8.05
N HIS A 110 -4.36 18.18 -8.10
CA HIS A 110 -5.69 18.44 -8.66
C HIS A 110 -5.85 18.14 -10.17
N LEU A 111 -4.76 17.95 -10.93
CA LEU A 111 -4.78 17.77 -12.40
C LEU A 111 -4.35 16.38 -12.88
N ALA A 112 -3.78 15.52 -12.02
CA ALA A 112 -3.16 14.28 -12.47
C ALA A 112 -3.16 13.15 -11.41
N SER A 113 -3.05 11.93 -11.94
CA SER A 113 -3.10 10.63 -11.28
C SER A 113 -2.19 10.51 -10.07
N VAL A 114 -2.63 9.70 -9.12
CA VAL A 114 -1.86 9.25 -7.95
C VAL A 114 -0.54 8.66 -8.43
N GLU A 115 0.56 9.37 -8.15
CA GLU A 115 1.90 8.97 -8.58
C GLU A 115 2.71 8.49 -7.38
N CYS A 116 3.42 7.38 -7.58
CA CYS A 116 4.41 6.89 -6.65
C CYS A 116 5.72 7.63 -6.87
N VAL A 117 6.15 8.38 -5.86
CA VAL A 117 7.45 9.05 -5.84
C VAL A 117 8.41 8.14 -5.06
N VAL A 118 9.41 7.60 -5.74
CA VAL A 118 10.46 6.77 -5.12
C VAL A 118 11.54 7.67 -4.53
#